data_AF-A0A1H5Y718-F1
#
_entry.id   AF-A0A1H5Y718-F1
#
_cell.length_a   1.000
_cell.length_b   1.000
_cell.length_c   1.000
_cell.angle_alpha   90.00
_cell.angle_beta   90.00
_cell.angle_gamma   90.00
#
_symmetry.space_group_name_H-M   'P 1'
#
loop_
_entity.id
_entity.type
_entity.pdbx_description
1 polymer ?
#
loop_
_entity_poly.entity_id
_entity_poly.type
_entity_poly.pdbx_seq_one_letter_code
_entity_poly.pdbx_strand_id
1 'polypeptide(L)'
;MDDTELDKKLKSVGKAAFVTNYELFQNFTAGRISRADAIEALVTKKVSNEAGAAIRNGNAKLIFESGRELDALDLVLQSNRVNDDIRDLARKLRR
;
A
#
# COMPACT_ATOMS: atom_id res chain seq x y z
N MET A 1 1.80 2.76 15.46
CA MET A 1 0.54 2.38 14.82
C MET A 1 0.01 1.12 15.48
N ASP A 2 -1.18 1.17 16.08
CA ASP A 2 -1.87 -0.03 16.58
C ASP A 2 -2.64 -0.77 15.46
N ASP A 3 -3.28 -1.90 15.77
CA ASP A 3 -3.99 -2.73 14.78
C ASP A 3 -5.23 -2.03 14.19
N THR A 4 -5.90 -1.20 14.97
CA THR A 4 -7.07 -0.44 14.52
C THR A 4 -6.64 0.66 13.56
N GLU A 5 -5.54 1.36 13.88
CA GLU A 5 -4.93 2.35 13.01
C GLU A 5 -4.41 1.69 11.73
N LEU A 6 -3.75 0.54 11.82
CA LEU A 6 -3.26 -0.22 10.67
C LEU A 6 -4.40 -0.56 9.70
N ASP A 7 -5.49 -1.14 10.20
CA ASP A 7 -6.64 -1.47 9.35
C ASP A 7 -7.26 -0.21 8.72
N LYS A 8 -7.41 0.89 9.46
CA LYS A 8 -7.89 2.17 8.91
C LYS A 8 -7.00 2.71 7.80
N LYS A 9 -5.68 2.68 8.01
CA LYS A 9 -4.69 3.17 7.03
C LYS A 9 -4.69 2.28 5.80
N LEU A 10 -4.67 0.95 5.97
CA LEU A 10 -4.74 0.00 4.87
C LEU A 10 -6.05 0.12 4.08
N LYS A 11 -7.19 0.40 4.74
CA LYS A 11 -8.45 0.72 4.05
C LYS A 11 -8.37 2.00 3.24
N SER A 12 -7.74 3.05 3.77
CA SER A 12 -7.52 4.31 3.04
C SER A 12 -6.56 4.16 1.85
N VAL A 13 -5.52 3.32 1.98
CA VAL A 13 -4.65 2.95 0.85
C VAL A 13 -5.38 2.07 -0.15
N GLY A 14 -6.29 1.21 0.32
CA GLY A 14 -6.93 0.14 -0.45
C GLY A 14 -6.03 -1.10 -0.56
N LYS A 15 -6.53 -2.24 -0.10
CA LYS A 15 -5.79 -3.52 -0.03
C LYS A 15 -5.13 -3.92 -1.36
N ALA A 16 -5.88 -3.93 -2.46
CA ALA A 16 -5.35 -4.28 -3.77
C ALA A 16 -4.31 -3.27 -4.29
N ALA A 17 -4.51 -1.97 -4.01
CA ALA A 17 -3.56 -0.93 -4.39
C ALA A 17 -2.26 -1.02 -3.59
N PHE A 18 -2.35 -1.31 -2.28
CA PHE A 18 -1.20 -1.56 -1.40
C PHE A 18 -0.32 -2.67 -1.95
N VAL A 19 -0.92 -3.82 -2.30
CA VAL A 19 -0.19 -4.98 -2.80
C VAL A 19 0.40 -4.74 -4.20
N THR A 20 -0.39 -4.23 -5.15
CA THR A 20 0.07 -4.05 -6.54
C THR A 20 1.12 -2.94 -6.71
N ASN A 21 1.25 -2.05 -5.72
CA ASN A 21 2.22 -0.96 -5.73
C ASN A 21 3.16 -1.01 -4.50
N TYR A 22 3.33 -2.18 -3.90
CA TYR A 22 4.10 -2.34 -2.67
C TYR A 22 5.53 -1.78 -2.77
N GLU A 23 6.26 -2.14 -3.83
CA GLU A 23 7.63 -1.64 -4.07
C GLU A 23 7.68 -0.13 -4.28
N LEU A 24 6.66 0.45 -4.94
CA LEU A 24 6.57 1.90 -5.13
C LEU A 24 6.47 2.60 -3.76
N PHE A 25 5.57 2.12 -2.90
CA PHE A 25 5.40 2.67 -1.55
C PHE A 25 6.63 2.47 -0.68
N GLN A 26 7.29 1.31 -0.78
CA GLN A 26 8.53 1.03 -0.07
C GLN A 26 9.65 1.96 -0.53
N ASN A 27 9.83 2.14 -1.83
CA ASN A 27 10.86 3.03 -2.39
C ASN A 27 10.60 4.50 -2.06
N PHE A 28 9.34 4.93 -2.07
CA PHE A 28 8.97 6.27 -1.62
C PHE A 28 9.30 6.47 -0.14
N THR A 29 8.97 5.49 0.70
CA THR A 29 9.25 5.56 2.14
C THR A 29 10.75 5.59 2.42
N ALA A 30 11.52 4.80 1.67
CA ALA A 30 12.98 4.77 1.74
C ALA A 30 13.67 5.98 1.11
N GLY A 31 12.92 6.97 0.61
CA GLY A 31 13.46 8.19 0.00
C GLY A 31 14.14 7.96 -1.36
N ARG A 32 13.94 6.79 -1.99
CA ARG A 32 14.54 6.45 -3.29
C ARG A 32 13.82 7.07 -4.48
N ILE A 33 12.54 7.43 -4.29
CA ILE A 33 11.75 8.19 -5.26
C ILE A 33 11.08 9.36 -4.56
N SER A 34 10.86 10.46 -5.28
CA SER A 34 10.23 11.63 -4.71
C SER A 34 8.74 11.41 -4.47
N ARG A 35 8.14 12.29 -3.66
CA ARG A 35 6.69 12.30 -3.45
C ARG A 35 5.92 12.53 -4.75
N ALA A 36 6.41 13.42 -5.61
CA ALA A 36 5.77 13.78 -6.86
C ALA A 36 5.78 12.58 -7.82
N ASP A 37 6.93 11.94 -7.99
CA ASP A 37 7.08 10.78 -8.88
C ASP A 37 6.22 9.60 -8.41
N ALA A 38 6.13 9.37 -7.09
CA ALA A 38 5.29 8.33 -6.54
C ALA A 38 3.78 8.59 -6.80
N ILE A 39 3.34 9.85 -6.71
CA ILE A 39 1.97 10.23 -7.08
C ILE A 39 1.74 10.03 -8.58
N GLU A 40 2.64 10.57 -9.41
CA GLU A 40 2.53 10.50 -10.87
C GLU A 40 2.48 9.06 -11.36
N ALA A 41 3.30 8.17 -10.77
CA ALA A 41 3.29 6.74 -11.08
C ALA A 41 1.90 6.11 -10.81
N LEU A 42 1.25 6.45 -9.70
CA LEU A 42 -0.09 5.93 -9.38
C LEU A 42 -1.16 6.47 -10.33
N VAL A 43 -1.08 7.76 -10.69
CA VAL A 43 -2.00 8.40 -11.64
C VAL A 43 -1.83 7.80 -13.04
N THR A 44 -0.59 7.62 -13.50
CA THR A 44 -0.27 7.03 -14.81
C THR A 44 -0.74 5.58 -14.92
N LYS A 45 -0.57 4.80 -13.84
CA LYS A 45 -1.12 3.43 -13.74
C LYS A 45 -2.64 3.37 -13.57
N LYS A 46 -3.33 4.52 -13.56
CA LYS A 46 -4.78 4.66 -13.35
C LYS A 46 -5.27 4.04 -12.04
N VAL A 47 -4.43 4.03 -10.99
CA VAL A 47 -4.81 3.52 -9.66
C VAL A 47 -5.80 4.49 -8.98
N SER A 48 -5.60 5.79 -9.15
CA SER A 48 -6.50 6.85 -8.70
C SER A 48 -6.15 8.18 -9.36
N ASN A 49 -7.02 9.19 -9.20
CA ASN A 49 -6.65 10.57 -9.49
C ASN A 49 -5.54 11.08 -8.53
N GLU A 50 -5.01 12.27 -8.78
CA GLU A 50 -3.90 12.85 -8.03
C GLU A 50 -4.18 12.95 -6.52
N ALA A 51 -5.35 13.45 -6.13
CA ALA A 51 -5.75 13.56 -4.73
C ALA A 51 -5.80 12.17 -4.04
N GLY A 52 -6.40 11.19 -4.71
CA GLY A 52 -6.42 9.81 -4.23
C GLY A 52 -5.03 9.20 -4.14
N ALA A 53 -4.17 9.44 -5.12
CA ALA A 53 -2.79 8.95 -5.15
C ALA A 53 -1.98 9.57 -3.99
N ALA A 54 -2.18 10.87 -3.72
CA ALA A 54 -1.56 11.57 -2.62
C ALA A 54 -1.94 10.98 -1.25
N ILE A 55 -3.21 10.61 -1.06
CA ILE A 55 -3.74 9.96 0.16
C ILE A 55 -3.19 8.54 0.31
N ARG A 56 -3.23 7.74 -0.76
CA ARG A 56 -2.71 6.36 -0.74
C ARG A 56 -1.22 6.35 -0.42
N ASN A 57 -0.44 7.20 -1.08
CA ASN A 57 1.00 7.29 -0.88
C ASN A 57 1.34 7.71 0.56
N GLY A 58 0.63 8.71 1.11
CA GLY A 58 0.83 9.16 2.49
C GLY A 58 0.50 8.08 3.53
N ASN A 59 -0.64 7.40 3.39
CA ASN A 59 -1.03 6.36 4.35
C ASN A 59 -0.17 5.10 4.21
N ALA A 60 0.26 4.73 3.00
CA ALA A 60 1.18 3.62 2.80
C ALA A 60 2.52 3.91 3.47
N LYS A 61 3.06 5.13 3.31
CA LYS A 61 4.27 5.56 4.00
C LYS A 61 4.19 5.40 5.52
N LEU A 62 3.08 5.81 6.14
CA LEU A 62 2.88 5.62 7.59
C LEU A 62 2.90 4.14 8.02
N ILE A 63 2.40 3.23 7.19
CA ILE A 63 2.45 1.78 7.46
C ILE A 63 3.90 1.28 7.46
N PHE A 64 4.67 1.64 6.42
CA PHE A 64 6.08 1.26 6.29
C PHE A 64 6.96 1.91 7.37
N GLU A 65 6.78 3.20 7.68
CA GLU A 65 7.52 3.89 8.75
C GLU A 65 7.23 3.29 10.14
N SER A 66 6.06 2.67 10.31
CA SER A 66 5.70 1.97 11.55
C SER A 66 6.22 0.52 11.60
N GLY A 67 6.88 0.02 10.55
CA GLY A 67 7.31 -1.38 10.46
C GLY A 67 6.16 -2.39 10.44
N ARG A 68 4.96 -1.97 9.99
CA ARG A 68 3.72 -2.77 10.01
C ARG A 68 3.33 -3.31 8.63
N GLU A 69 4.22 -3.24 7.64
CA GLU A 69 3.93 -3.62 6.27
C GLU A 69 3.65 -5.12 6.11
N LEU A 70 4.29 -5.98 6.90
CA LEU A 70 4.01 -7.43 6.87
C LEU A 70 2.65 -7.75 7.52
N ASP A 71 2.30 -7.06 8.60
CA ASP A 71 0.97 -7.20 9.22
C ASP A 71 -0.13 -6.68 8.28
N ALA A 72 0.15 -5.61 7.52
CA ALA A 72 -0.75 -5.15 6.47
C ALA A 72 -0.95 -6.24 5.39
N LEU A 73 0.11 -6.94 4.98
CA LEU A 73 -0.01 -8.08 4.06
C LEU A 73 -0.83 -9.22 4.68
N ASP A 74 -0.67 -9.52 5.97
CA ASP A 74 -1.49 -10.53 6.67
C ASP A 74 -2.98 -10.15 6.67
N LEU A 75 -3.31 -8.88 6.90
CA LEU A 75 -4.68 -8.37 6.78
C LEU A 75 -5.23 -8.48 5.35
N VAL A 76 -4.39 -8.44 4.33
CA VAL A 76 -4.80 -8.71 2.94
C VAL A 76 -5.04 -10.20 2.73
N LEU A 77 -4.16 -11.07 3.22
CA LEU A 77 -4.29 -12.53 3.08
C LEU A 77 -5.57 -13.06 3.71
N GLN A 78 -5.97 -12.50 4.85
CA GLN A 78 -7.19 -12.85 5.58
C GLN A 78 -8.46 -12.21 4.98
N SER A 79 -8.33 -11.29 4.02
CA SER A 79 -9.44 -10.52 3.48
C SER A 79 -10.21 -11.30 2.40
N ASN A 80 -11.52 -11.48 2.59
CA ASN A 80 -12.44 -11.98 1.56
C ASN A 80 -12.84 -10.91 0.51
N ARG A 81 -12.38 -9.67 0.67
CA ARG A 81 -12.71 -8.52 -0.20
C ARG A 81 -11.70 -8.27 -1.32
N VAL A 82 -10.73 -9.17 -1.51
CA VAL A 82 -9.76 -9.13 -2.61
C VAL A 82 -9.78 -10.48 -3.32
N ASN A 83 -9.45 -10.49 -4.61
CA ASN A 83 -9.39 -11.72 -5.40
C ASN A 83 -8.13 -12.54 -5.08
N ASP A 84 -8.07 -13.75 -5.63
CA ASP A 84 -6.96 -14.68 -5.40
C ASP A 84 -5.63 -14.16 -5.93
N ASP A 85 -5.61 -13.48 -7.07
CA ASP A 85 -4.39 -12.89 -7.63
C ASP A 85 -3.72 -11.91 -6.66
N ILE A 86 -4.51 -11.07 -6.00
CA ILE A 86 -4.00 -10.14 -4.98
C ILE A 86 -3.51 -10.89 -3.74
N ARG A 87 -4.19 -11.96 -3.31
CA ARG A 87 -3.71 -12.78 -2.18
C ARG A 87 -2.42 -13.51 -2.53
N ASP A 88 -2.31 -14.04 -3.74
CA ASP A 88 -1.12 -14.70 -4.25
C ASP A 88 0.08 -13.75 -4.30
N LEU A 89 -0.12 -12.52 -4.78
CA LEU A 89 0.92 -11.49 -4.79
C LEU A 89 1.32 -11.10 -3.36
N ALA A 90 0.36 -10.93 -2.44
CA ALA A 90 0.66 -10.67 -1.03
C ALA A 90 1.48 -11.80 -0.39
N ARG A 91 1.20 -13.07 -0.70
CA ARG A 91 2.00 -14.22 -0.23
C ARG A 91 3.43 -14.18 -0.74
N LYS A 92 3.66 -13.68 -1.96
CA LYS A 92 5.02 -13.55 -2.53
C LYS A 92 5.80 -12.43 -1.84
N LEU A 93 5.16 -11.29 -1.60
CA LEU A 93 5.77 -10.12 -0.94
C LEU A 93 6.10 -10.35 0.54
N ARG A 94 5.38 -11.25 1.20
CA ARG A 94 5.56 -11.55 2.62
C ARG A 94 6.76 -12.47 2.93
N ARG A 95 7.34 -13.10 1.90
CA ARG A 95 8.47 -14.03 2.04
C ARG A 95 9.78 -13.27 2.23
#